data_AF-A0A953Z585-F1
#
_entry.id   AF-A0A953Z585-F1
#
_cell.length_a   1.000
_cell.length_b   1.000
_cell.length_c   1.000
_cell.angle_alpha   90.00
_cell.angle_beta   90.00
_cell.angle_gamma   90.00
#
_symmetry.space_group_name_H-M   'P 1'
#
loop_
_entity.id
_entity.type
_entity.pdbx_description
1 polymer ?
#
loop_
_entity_poly.entity_id
_entity_poly.type
_entity_poly.pdbx_seq_one_letter_code
_entity_poly.pdbx_strand_id
1 'polypeptide(L)'
;MSEPVLRVLPFASFNAPFNMALDEALLAACETPILRLYSWQAPTISLGRFQYPDAALRETLEAFALESGFDIVRRATGGGAILHHNEL
;
A
#
# COMPACT_ATOMS: atom_id res chain seq x y z
N MET A 1 29.35 17.56 11.34
CA MET A 1 28.32 16.79 10.62
C MET A 1 27.56 16.00 11.67
N SER A 2 26.24 16.12 11.73
CA SER A 2 25.43 15.29 12.63
C SER A 2 25.49 13.82 12.18
N GLU A 3 25.37 12.89 13.13
CA GLU A 3 25.22 11.47 12.79
C GLU A 3 23.93 11.25 11.99
N PRO A 4 23.94 10.38 10.98
CA PRO A 4 22.72 10.05 10.25
C PRO A 4 21.75 9.31 11.18
N VAL A 5 20.54 9.84 11.33
CA VAL A 5 19.47 9.24 12.12
C VAL A 5 18.47 8.56 11.18
N LEU A 6 18.22 7.27 11.40
CA LEU A 6 17.14 6.51 10.75
C LEU A 6 16.00 6.31 11.75
N ARG A 7 14.80 6.79 11.41
CA ARG A 7 13.60 6.54 12.20
C ARG A 7 12.98 5.20 11.80
N VAL A 8 12.93 4.23 12.70
CA VAL A 8 12.27 2.94 12.45
C VAL A 8 10.90 2.93 13.09
N LEU A 9 9.85 2.68 12.30
CA LEU A 9 8.49 2.53 12.83
C LEU A 9 8.27 1.08 13.31
N PRO A 10 7.49 0.88 14.40
CA PRO A 10 7.08 -0.46 14.81
C PRO A 10 6.32 -1.18 13.70
N PHE A 11 6.52 -2.49 13.61
CA PHE A 11 5.75 -3.34 12.72
C PHE A 11 4.27 -3.27 13.07
N ALA A 12 3.41 -3.14 12.06
CA ALA A 12 1.97 -3.14 12.23
C ALA A 12 1.29 -3.67 10.96
N SER A 13 0.11 -4.26 11.16
CA SER A 13 -0.76 -4.71 10.08
C SER A 13 -2.00 -3.83 10.03
N PHE A 14 -2.26 -3.23 8.87
CA PHE A 14 -3.44 -2.40 8.62
C PHE A 14 -4.18 -2.85 7.35
N ASN A 15 -5.40 -2.35 7.18
CA ASN A 15 -6.12 -2.51 5.92
C ASN A 15 -5.40 -1.75 4.79
N ALA A 16 -5.67 -2.14 3.55
CA ALA A 16 -4.91 -1.62 2.43
C ALA A 16 -5.02 -0.10 2.23
N PRO A 17 -6.21 0.54 2.34
CA PRO A 17 -6.31 1.99 2.22
C PRO A 17 -5.49 2.74 3.26
N PHE A 18 -5.47 2.26 4.51
CA PHE A 18 -4.69 2.89 5.57
C PHE A 18 -3.18 2.74 5.34
N ASN A 19 -2.70 1.58 4.87
CA ASN A 19 -1.30 1.40 4.51
C ASN A 19 -0.84 2.43 3.47
N MET A 20 -1.65 2.67 2.44
CA MET A 20 -1.34 3.67 1.41
C MET A 20 -1.40 5.10 1.94
N ALA A 21 -2.43 5.44 2.72
CA ALA A 21 -2.56 6.77 3.30
C ALA A 21 -1.42 7.09 4.27
N LEU A 22 -0.97 6.11 5.07
CA LEU A 22 0.17 6.27 5.97
C LEU A 22 1.46 6.49 5.18
N ASP A 23 1.70 5.74 4.10
CA ASP A 23 2.88 5.93 3.27
C ASP A 23 2.90 7.32 2.62
N GLU A 24 1.76 7.82 2.14
CA GLU A 24 1.62 9.19 1.61
C GLU A 24 1.88 10.26 2.69
N ALA A 25 1.31 10.09 3.88
CA ALA A 25 1.50 11.01 5.00
C ALA A 25 2.95 11.03 5.50
N LEU A 26 3.58 9.86 5.61
CA LEU A 26 4.99 9.73 5.99
C LEU A 26 5.90 10.39 4.95
N LEU A 27 5.63 10.20 3.66
CA LEU A 27 6.39 10.84 2.59
C LEU A 27 6.25 12.36 2.64
N ALA A 28 5.04 12.89 2.86
CA ALA A 28 4.78 14.33 2.93
C ALA A 28 5.44 15.01 4.15
N ALA A 29 5.55 14.30 5.28
CA ALA A 29 6.11 14.81 6.52
C ALA A 29 7.58 14.39 6.79
N CYS A 30 8.25 13.79 5.80
CA CYS A 30 9.58 13.20 6.00
C CYS A 30 10.68 14.27 6.11
N GLU A 31 11.21 14.49 7.31
CA GLU A 31 12.41 15.32 7.55
C GLU A 31 13.69 14.49 7.69
N THR A 32 13.56 13.22 8.06
CA THR A 32 14.64 12.24 8.23
C THR A 32 14.21 10.89 7.66
N PRO A 33 15.12 10.06 7.12
CA PRO A 33 14.76 8.75 6.57
C PRO A 33 13.90 7.92 7.54
N ILE A 34 12.85 7.31 7.02
CA ILE A 34 11.93 6.46 7.76
C ILE A 34 11.98 5.04 7.19
N LEU A 35 12.23 4.05 8.02
CA LEU A 35 12.06 2.65 7.70
C LEU A 35 10.76 2.15 8.33
N ARG A 36 9.90 1.55 7.51
CA ARG A 36 8.67 0.91 7.94
C ARG A 36 8.60 -0.49 7.34
N LEU A 37 8.38 -1.48 8.20
CA LEU A 37 7.98 -2.82 7.82
C LEU A 37 6.51 -2.98 8.20
N TYR A 38 5.69 -3.53 7.31
CA TYR A 38 4.26 -3.70 7.54
C TYR A 38 3.73 -4.93 6.80
N SER A 39 2.56 -5.41 7.25
CA SER A 39 1.78 -6.42 6.54
C SER A 39 0.37 -5.90 6.25
N TRP A 40 -0.39 -6.72 5.52
CA TRP A 40 -1.76 -6.43 5.12
C TRP A 40 -2.72 -7.27 5.96
N GLN A 41 -3.81 -6.66 6.45
CA GLN A 41 -4.83 -7.37 7.21
C GLN A 41 -5.64 -8.36 6.35
N ALA A 42 -5.72 -8.10 5.04
CA ALA A 42 -6.37 -8.93 4.05
C ALA A 42 -5.45 -9.15 2.85
N PRO A 43 -5.62 -10.24 2.07
CA PRO A 43 -4.96 -10.38 0.78
C PRO A 43 -5.22 -9.13 -0.07
N THR A 44 -4.18 -8.49 -0.59
CA THR A 44 -4.30 -7.17 -1.21
C THR A 44 -3.71 -7.15 -2.61
N ILE A 45 -4.44 -6.61 -3.58
CA ILE A 45 -3.90 -6.26 -4.89
C ILE A 45 -3.52 -4.78 -4.88
N SER A 46 -2.23 -4.47 -5.03
CA SER A 46 -1.77 -3.10 -5.23
C SER A 46 -1.56 -2.83 -6.73
N LEU A 47 -2.28 -1.85 -7.26
CA LEU A 47 -2.14 -1.34 -8.62
C LEU A 47 -1.05 -0.27 -8.65
N GLY A 48 -0.17 -0.32 -9.65
CA GLY A 48 0.82 0.73 -9.87
C GLY A 48 0.15 2.07 -10.21
N ARG A 49 0.85 3.17 -9.95
CA ARG A 49 0.34 4.55 -10.11
C ARG A 49 -0.30 4.84 -11.47
N PHE A 50 0.21 4.22 -12.54
CA PHE A 50 -0.26 4.45 -13.92
C PHE A 50 -1.30 3.42 -14.38
N GLN A 51 -1.68 2.46 -13.53
CA GLN A 51 -2.69 1.47 -13.83
C GLN A 51 -4.07 2.01 -13.41
N TYR A 52 -4.69 2.77 -14.30
CA TYR A 52 -6.06 3.25 -14.15
C TYR A 52 -7.01 2.26 -14.82
N PRO A 53 -7.77 1.45 -14.06
CA PRO A 53 -8.80 0.62 -14.65
C PRO A 53 -9.87 1.51 -15.28
N ASP A 54 -10.36 1.12 -16.44
CA ASP A 54 -11.57 1.71 -17.00
C ASP A 54 -12.79 1.41 -16.11
N ALA A 55 -13.95 1.97 -16.47
CA ALA A 55 -15.15 1.82 -15.65
C ALA A 55 -15.59 0.35 -15.48
N ALA A 56 -15.52 -0.45 -16.56
CA ALA A 56 -15.94 -1.84 -16.54
C ALA A 56 -15.00 -2.71 -15.71
N LEU A 57 -13.69 -2.51 -15.87
CA LEU A 57 -12.69 -3.20 -15.07
C LEU A 57 -12.79 -2.79 -13.60
N ARG A 58 -13.03 -1.50 -13.31
CA ARG A 58 -13.21 -1.04 -11.93
C ARG A 58 -14.41 -1.70 -11.24
N GLU A 59 -15.56 -1.76 -11.92
CA GLU A 59 -16.75 -2.46 -11.39
C GLU A 59 -16.47 -3.94 -11.14
N THR A 60 -15.73 -4.59 -12.06
CA THR A 60 -15.33 -6.00 -11.92
C THR A 60 -14.41 -6.21 -10.72
N LEU A 61 -13.45 -5.31 -10.50
CA LEU A 61 -12.53 -5.35 -9.36
C LEU A 61 -13.27 -5.08 -8.04
N GLU A 62 -14.20 -4.13 -8.00
CA GLU A 62 -15.04 -3.84 -6.84
C GLU A 62 -15.91 -5.05 -6.46
N ALA A 63 -16.55 -5.70 -7.45
CA ALA A 63 -17.32 -6.94 -7.22
C ALA A 63 -16.43 -8.09 -6.72
N PHE A 64 -15.27 -8.29 -7.34
CA PHE A 64 -14.31 -9.30 -6.91
C PHE A 64 -13.83 -9.06 -5.47
N ALA A 65 -13.50 -7.82 -5.10
CA ALA A 65 -13.08 -7.47 -3.74
C ALA A 65 -14.15 -7.83 -2.70
N LEU A 66 -15.42 -7.54 -3.03
CA LEU A 66 -16.55 -7.84 -2.15
C LEU A 66 -16.77 -9.35 -1.95
N GLU A 67 -16.63 -10.15 -3.01
CA GLU A 67 -16.88 -11.60 -2.96
C GLU A 67 -15.72 -12.40 -2.37
N SER A 68 -14.48 -11.97 -2.64
CA SER A 68 -13.26 -12.72 -2.28
C SER A 68 -12.67 -12.31 -0.93
N GLY A 69 -13.06 -11.16 -0.37
CA GLY A 69 -12.44 -10.58 0.82
C GLY A 69 -11.05 -9.99 0.55
N PHE A 70 -10.72 -9.72 -0.71
CA PHE A 70 -9.48 -9.04 -1.10
C PHE A 70 -9.64 -7.53 -1.02
N ASP A 71 -8.58 -6.86 -0.59
CA ASP A 71 -8.46 -5.42 -0.76
C ASP A 71 -7.85 -5.08 -2.13
N ILE A 72 -8.29 -3.97 -2.73
CA ILE A 72 -7.70 -3.44 -3.97
C ILE A 72 -7.39 -1.97 -3.78
N VAL A 73 -6.12 -1.60 -3.95
CA VAL A 73 -5.65 -0.22 -3.78
C VAL A 73 -4.71 0.18 -4.91
N ARG A 74 -4.53 1.48 -5.11
CA ARG A 74 -3.50 2.02 -6.01
C ARG A 74 -2.40 2.67 -5.18
N ARG A 75 -1.15 2.34 -5.46
CA ARG A 75 0.02 2.90 -4.76
C ARG A 75 0.61 4.10 -5.48
N ALA A 76 1.34 4.93 -4.75
CA ALA A 76 1.96 6.14 -5.28
C ALA A 76 3.18 5.87 -6.20
N THR A 77 3.67 4.64 -6.27
CA THR A 77 4.82 4.23 -7.08
C THR A 77 4.39 3.56 -8.39
N GLY A 78 5.30 3.53 -9.37
CA GLY A 78 5.09 2.83 -10.64
C GLY A 78 5.12 1.30 -10.54
N GLY A 79 5.33 0.64 -11.68
CA GLY A 79 5.34 -0.83 -11.78
C GLY A 79 3.96 -1.43 -12.04
N GLY A 80 3.90 -2.77 -12.08
CA GLY A 80 2.68 -3.54 -12.37
C GLY A 80 1.83 -3.86 -11.14
N ALA A 81 0.75 -4.62 -11.34
CA ALA A 81 -0.08 -5.05 -10.22
C ALA A 81 0.65 -6.14 -9.41
N ILE A 82 0.54 -6.08 -8.09
CA ILE A 82 1.16 -7.06 -7.18
C ILE A 82 0.08 -7.62 -6.26
N LEU A 83 0.07 -8.94 -6.12
CA LEU A 83 -0.72 -9.64 -5.11
C LEU A 83 0.11 -9.79 -3.84
N HIS A 84 -0.40 -9.25 -2.74
CA HIS A 84 0.12 -9.42 -1.40
C HIS A 84 -0.71 -10.48 -0.65
N HIS A 85 -0.13 -11.64 -0.39
CA HIS A 85 -0.79 -12.70 0.37
C HIS A 85 0.23 -13.55 1.14
N ASN A 86 0.07 -13.66 2.46
CA ASN A 86 0.98 -14.38 3.37
C ASN A 86 2.44 -13.93 3.25
N GLU A 87 2.65 -12.63 3.10
CA GLU A 87 3.97 -12.01 3.10
C GLU A 87 4.39 -11.63 4.52
N LEU A 88 5.70 -11.78 4.82
CA LEU A 88 6.40 -11.42 6.08
C LEU A 88 5.87 -12.03 7.38
#